data_AF-A0A949AS90-F1
#
_entry.id   AF-A0A949AS90-F1
#
_cell.length_a   1.000
_cell.length_b   1.000
_cell.length_c   1.000
_cell.angle_alpha   90.00
_cell.angle_beta   90.00
_cell.angle_gamma   90.00
#
_symmetry.space_group_name_H-M   'P 1'
#
loop_
_entity.id
_entity.type
_entity.pdbx_description
1 polymer ?
#
loop_
_entity_poly.entity_id
_entity_poly.type
_entity_poly.pdbx_seq_one_letter_code
_entity_poly.pdbx_strand_id
1 'polypeptide(L)'
;ASIENVLFEDFYRYDYFSCIPPWEQKILSKLLFNKKMVSVEKIFKRTEMWGKYKKLAIHYIWEDIFWKRKHSKIGWLEKEIRL
;
A
#
# COMPACT_ATOMS: atom_id res chain seq x y z
N ALA A 1 -11.26 -9.40 8.77
CA ALA A 1 -9.82 -9.09 8.63
C ALA A 1 -9.16 -10.16 7.76
N SER A 2 -8.18 -9.81 6.93
CA SER A 2 -7.34 -10.80 6.24
C SER A 2 -6.32 -11.40 7.23
N ILE A 3 -5.78 -12.58 6.93
CA ILE A 3 -4.68 -13.19 7.73
C ILE A 3 -3.49 -12.23 7.82
N GLU A 4 -3.19 -11.53 6.73
CA GLU A 4 -2.11 -10.54 6.71
C GLU A 4 -2.34 -9.37 7.69
N ASN A 5 -3.57 -8.86 7.79
CA ASN A 5 -3.88 -7.79 8.75
C ASN A 5 -3.74 -8.27 10.19
N VAL A 6 -4.22 -9.47 10.52
CA VAL A 6 -4.07 -10.03 11.87
C VAL A 6 -2.58 -10.20 12.21
N LEU A 7 -1.79 -10.75 11.30
CA LEU A 7 -0.35 -10.91 11.51
C LEU A 7 0.37 -9.56 11.70
N PHE A 8 -0.05 -8.52 10.99
CA PHE A 8 0.52 -7.19 11.09
C PHE A 8 0.09 -6.44 12.37
N GLU A 9 -1.21 -6.37 12.63
CA GLU A 9 -1.80 -5.54 13.69
C GLU A 9 -1.67 -6.19 15.07
N ASP A 10 -2.01 -7.48 15.19
CA ASP A 10 -2.06 -8.16 16.49
C ASP A 10 -0.72 -8.82 16.86
N PHE A 11 0.01 -9.31 15.85
CA PHE A 11 1.25 -10.07 16.04
C PHE A 11 2.52 -9.33 15.59
N TYR A 12 2.40 -8.08 15.13
CA TYR A 12 3.53 -7.21 14.78
C TYR A 12 4.52 -7.81 13.77
N ARG A 13 4.03 -8.66 12.85
CA ARG A 13 4.82 -9.24 11.74
C ARG A 13 4.99 -8.21 10.63
N TYR A 14 5.88 -7.24 10.85
CA TYR A 14 6.12 -6.10 9.94
C TYR A 14 6.78 -6.47 8.61
N ASP A 15 7.26 -7.70 8.47
CA ASP A 15 7.86 -8.25 7.26
C ASP A 15 6.85 -9.04 6.41
N TYR A 16 5.69 -9.41 6.99
CA TYR A 16 4.69 -10.22 6.32
C TYR A 16 3.84 -9.37 5.37
N PHE A 17 4.22 -9.37 4.10
CA PHE A 17 3.54 -8.70 3.00
C PHE A 17 3.55 -9.63 1.79
N SER A 18 2.45 -10.35 1.58
CA SER A 18 2.40 -11.49 0.64
C SER A 18 1.33 -11.36 -0.43
N CYS A 19 0.32 -10.51 -0.23
CA CYS A 19 -0.73 -10.29 -1.21
C CYS A 19 -1.01 -8.79 -1.39
N ILE A 20 -1.21 -8.38 -2.64
CA ILE A 20 -1.62 -7.02 -3.00
C ILE A 20 -2.92 -7.12 -3.80
N PRO A 21 -4.08 -6.73 -3.23
CA PRO A 21 -5.34 -6.64 -3.96
C PRO A 21 -5.24 -5.75 -5.22
N PRO A 22 -6.01 -6.01 -6.28
CA PRO A 22 -5.93 -5.23 -7.53
C PRO A 22 -6.17 -3.72 -7.37
N TRP A 23 -7.02 -3.30 -6.43
CA TRP A 23 -7.27 -1.88 -6.16
C TRP A 23 -6.07 -1.22 -5.45
N GLU A 24 -5.45 -1.91 -4.49
CA GLU A 24 -4.23 -1.46 -3.80
C GLU A 24 -3.06 -1.39 -4.78
N GLN A 25 -2.94 -2.35 -5.69
CA GLN A 25 -1.92 -2.35 -6.74
C GLN A 25 -1.95 -1.05 -7.56
N LYS A 26 -3.13 -0.56 -7.95
CA LYS A 26 -3.27 0.69 -8.72
C LYS A 26 -2.76 1.89 -7.92
N ILE A 27 -3.14 1.97 -6.65
CA ILE A 27 -2.75 3.08 -5.78
C ILE A 27 -1.24 3.03 -5.51
N LEU A 28 -0.68 1.86 -5.17
CA LEU A 28 0.76 1.68 -4.99
C LEU A 28 1.55 1.93 -6.28
N SER A 29 1.01 1.56 -7.45
CA SER A 29 1.63 1.88 -8.75
C SER A 29 1.78 3.39 -8.94
N LYS A 30 0.76 4.15 -8.53
CA LYS A 30 0.80 5.62 -8.60
C LYS A 30 1.74 6.22 -7.56
N LEU A 31 1.69 5.75 -6.31
CA LEU A 31 2.50 6.31 -5.21
C LEU A 31 4.00 5.98 -5.33
N LEU A 32 4.34 4.73 -5.65
CA LEU A 32 5.73 4.27 -5.64
C LEU A 32 6.46 4.47 -6.97
N PHE A 33 5.72 4.58 -8.08
CA PHE A 33 6.31 4.62 -9.42
C PHE A 33 5.74 5.74 -10.30
N ASN A 34 4.75 6.52 -9.84
CA ASN A 34 4.02 7.50 -10.64
C ASN A 34 3.46 6.93 -11.96
N LYS A 35 3.05 5.66 -11.96
CA LYS A 35 2.50 4.94 -13.12
C LYS A 35 1.05 4.51 -12.87
N LYS A 36 0.28 4.34 -13.93
CA LYS A 36 -1.12 3.86 -13.82
C LYS A 36 -1.20 2.42 -13.30
N MET A 37 -0.29 1.56 -13.75
CA MET A 37 -0.24 0.17 -13.34
C MET A 37 1.20 -0.36 -13.46
N VAL A 38 1.62 -1.11 -12.45
CA VAL A 38 2.91 -1.82 -12.37
C VAL A 38 2.62 -3.23 -11.85
N SER A 39 3.38 -4.25 -12.29
CA SER A 39 3.18 -5.62 -11.83
C SER A 39 3.39 -5.76 -10.33
N VAL A 40 2.68 -6.70 -9.70
CA VAL A 40 2.74 -6.96 -8.26
C VAL A 40 4.17 -7.33 -7.84
N GLU A 41 4.87 -8.14 -8.64
CA GLU A 41 6.26 -8.55 -8.39
C GLU A 41 7.21 -7.36 -8.34
N LYS A 42 6.98 -6.35 -9.20
CA LYS A 42 7.78 -5.13 -9.21
C LYS A 42 7.50 -4.25 -8.00
N ILE A 43 6.26 -4.24 -7.49
CA ILE A 43 5.93 -3.57 -6.23
C ILE A 43 6.66 -4.28 -5.08
N PHE A 44 6.54 -5.61 -4.95
CA PHE A 44 7.26 -6.37 -3.92
C PHE A 44 8.78 -6.15 -3.98
N LYS A 45 9.38 -6.24 -5.17
CA LYS A 45 10.82 -5.98 -5.34
C LYS A 45 11.22 -4.58 -4.88
N ARG A 46 10.35 -3.57 -5.06
CA ARG A 46 10.60 -2.21 -4.56
C ARG A 46 10.51 -2.14 -3.04
N THR A 47 9.63 -2.92 -2.40
CA THR A 47 9.45 -2.89 -0.95
C THR A 47 10.57 -3.58 -0.18
N GLU A 48 11.33 -4.49 -0.81
CA GLU A 48 12.47 -5.16 -0.18
C GLU A 48 13.55 -4.19 0.36
N MET A 49 13.63 -2.96 -0.17
CA MET A 49 14.55 -1.94 0.37
C MET A 49 14.26 -1.56 1.84
N TRP A 50 13.04 -1.84 2.33
CA TRP A 50 12.64 -1.61 3.72
C TRP A 50 12.89 -2.82 4.62
N GLY A 51 13.38 -3.94 4.06
CA GLY A 51 13.71 -5.16 4.79
C GLY A 51 12.57 -5.65 5.69
N LYS A 52 12.87 -5.86 6.97
CA LYS A 52 11.91 -6.34 7.99
C LYS A 52 10.74 -5.40 8.28
N TYR A 53 10.74 -4.19 7.71
CA TYR A 53 9.71 -3.18 7.90
C TYR A 53 8.85 -2.94 6.66
N LYS A 54 8.93 -3.81 5.64
CA LYS A 54 8.23 -3.57 4.36
C LYS A 54 6.71 -3.45 4.48
N LYS A 55 6.04 -4.27 5.31
CA LYS A 55 4.60 -4.13 5.54
C LYS A 55 4.29 -2.83 6.30
N LEU A 56 5.11 -2.50 7.30
CA LEU A 56 4.97 -1.27 8.07
C LEU A 56 5.16 -0.02 7.20
N ALA A 57 6.13 -0.02 6.29
CA ALA A 57 6.35 1.08 5.35
C ALA A 57 5.13 1.28 4.42
N ILE A 58 4.57 0.17 3.90
CA ILE A 58 3.33 0.22 3.11
C ILE A 58 2.16 0.75 3.94
N HIS A 59 2.04 0.34 5.20
CA HIS A 59 1.03 0.86 6.10
C HIS A 59 1.15 2.38 6.31
N TYR A 60 2.35 2.90 6.57
CA TYR A 60 2.54 4.36 6.70
C TYR A 60 2.28 5.13 5.41
N ILE A 61 2.63 4.56 4.24
CA ILE A 61 2.28 5.16 2.94
C ILE A 61 0.75 5.28 2.81
N TRP A 62 0.02 4.25 3.24
CA TRP A 62 -1.44 4.26 3.27
C TRP A 62 -2.00 5.31 4.22
N GLU A 63 -1.50 5.39 5.45
CA GLU A 63 -1.92 6.40 6.41
C GLU A 63 -1.67 7.81 5.90
N ASP A 64 -0.48 8.08 5.36
CA ASP A 64 -0.12 9.40 4.80
C ASP A 64 -1.08 9.82 3.68
N ILE A 65 -1.36 8.92 2.72
CA ILE A 65 -2.22 9.27 1.58
C ILE A 65 -3.67 9.51 2.01
N PHE A 66 -4.20 8.70 2.94
CA PHE A 66 -5.56 8.88 3.44
C PHE A 66 -5.68 10.08 4.39
N TRP A 67 -4.63 10.37 5.15
CA TRP A 67 -4.55 11.59 5.97
C TRP A 67 -4.58 12.84 5.11
N LYS A 68 -3.78 12.87 4.03
CA LYS A 68 -3.80 13.94 3.03
C LYS A 68 -5.17 14.06 2.38
N ARG A 69 -5.79 12.94 1.99
CA ARG A 69 -7.14 12.92 1.43
C ARG A 69 -8.19 13.53 2.37
N LYS A 70 -8.09 13.25 3.67
CA LYS A 70 -9.01 13.80 4.69
C LYS A 70 -8.99 15.33 4.73
N HIS A 71 -7.85 15.95 4.43
CA HIS A 71 -7.64 17.40 4.51
C HIS A 71 -7.68 18.09 3.13
N SER A 72 -7.56 17.34 2.04
CA SER A 72 -7.49 17.87 0.68
C SER A 72 -7.99 16.84 -0.33
N LYS A 73 -8.81 17.27 -1.29
CA LYS A 73 -9.27 16.36 -2.36
C LYS A 73 -8.11 16.00 -3.28
N ILE A 74 -7.84 14.69 -3.40
CA ILE A 74 -6.83 14.15 -4.30
C ILE A 74 -7.53 13.59 -5.53
N GLY A 75 -7.60 14.37 -6.60
CA GLY A 75 -8.48 14.08 -7.75
C GLY A 75 -8.22 12.73 -8.45
N TRP A 76 -6.99 12.22 -8.48
CA TRP A 76 -6.71 10.89 -9.02
C TRP A 76 -7.12 9.77 -8.07
N LEU A 77 -6.93 9.96 -6.76
CA LEU A 77 -7.23 8.97 -5.74
C LEU A 77 -8.75 8.79 -5.58
N GLU A 78 -9.51 9.89 -5.65
CA GLU A 78 -10.97 9.85 -5.63
C GLU A 78 -11.58 9.00 -6.75
N LYS A 79 -10.88 8.84 -7.89
CA LYS A 79 -11.32 7.96 -8.98
C LYS A 79 -11.09 6.48 -8.69
N GLU A 80 -10.09 6.16 -7.86
CA GLU A 80 -9.71 4.77 -7.55
C GLU A 80 -10.47 4.21 -6.33
N ILE A 81 -10.91 5.06 -5.40
CA ILE A 81 -11.58 4.66 -4.14
C ILE A 81 -13.11 4.73 -4.17
N ARG A 82 -13.70 5.25 -5.26
CA ARG A 82 -15.17 5.38 -5.44
C ARG A 82 -15.82 4.14 -6.06
N LEU A 83 -15.04 3.09 -6.29
CA LEU A 83 -15.51 1.74 -6.65
C LEU A 83 -15.52 0.87 -5.39
#